data_AF-A0A933CNR0-F1
#
_entry.id   AF-A0A933CNR0-F1
#
_cell.length_a   1.000
_cell.length_b   1.000
_cell.length_c   1.000
_cell.angle_alpha   90.00
_cell.angle_beta   90.00
_cell.angle_gamma   90.00
#
_symmetry.space_group_name_H-M   'P 1'
#
loop_
_entity.id
_entity.type
_entity.pdbx_description
1 polymer ?
#
loop_
_entity_poly.entity_id
_entity_poly.type
_entity_poly.pdbx_seq_one_letter_code
_entity_poly.pdbx_strand_id
1 'polypeptide(L)'
;MTAGRMIRAWVLLLAGLCLPGGVEAQKHKDVENIGRRDINKGSWNLYSLEKEIEIGRQLAAQVEASSHLLRDSRVDGYVNDLVQNLVRHSDARVPFTVKVIDSDDFNAFALPGGFLYVHTGLILEAQTEAELAGVLAHEIAHVTARHATKQASKATLFQWLSLPLIFVGGPVGYGIQQAVGLAVPLSFLKFQRGAEREADFLGLQYAYHAGYDPVALVDFLERLKDKDKEGRLAKLFSTHPMTKDRIRRAQKGIAEALPSREEYVVSTSQFERVRGYLLRLQQASQIYEPQAVPGPQLRRRTQELDE
;
A
#
# COMPACT_ATOMS: atom_id res chain seq x y z
N MET A 1 11.20 -8.71 -69.96
CA MET A 1 10.09 -9.42 -69.28
C MET A 1 10.62 -10.80 -68.93
N THR A 2 10.80 -11.26 -67.70
CA THR A 2 10.42 -10.84 -66.35
C THR A 2 11.39 -11.53 -65.37
N ALA A 3 11.57 -10.90 -64.20
CA ALA A 3 12.45 -11.24 -63.07
C ALA A 3 12.49 -12.74 -62.71
N GLY A 4 13.59 -13.34 -62.27
CA GLY A 4 14.64 -12.80 -61.40
C GLY A 4 14.55 -13.49 -60.03
N ARG A 5 15.39 -14.52 -59.84
CA ARG A 5 15.75 -15.21 -58.58
C ARG A 5 15.42 -14.42 -57.31
N MET A 6 14.83 -15.05 -56.29
CA MET A 6 15.33 -15.00 -54.89
C MET A 6 14.60 -16.04 -54.00
N ILE A 7 15.26 -17.18 -53.78
CA ILE A 7 15.11 -18.01 -52.58
C ILE A 7 16.29 -17.64 -51.68
N ARG A 8 16.10 -16.85 -50.62
CA ARG A 8 17.06 -16.72 -49.51
C ARG A 8 16.35 -16.31 -48.21
N ALA A 9 16.44 -17.22 -47.23
CA ALA A 9 16.50 -17.05 -45.78
C ALA A 9 15.99 -15.73 -45.16
N TRP A 10 14.89 -15.82 -44.41
CA TRP A 10 14.58 -14.90 -43.31
C TRP A 10 14.82 -15.63 -41.99
N VAL A 11 16.09 -15.68 -41.57
CA VAL A 11 16.51 -16.03 -40.21
C VAL A 11 17.46 -14.92 -39.76
N LEU A 12 17.07 -14.27 -38.66
CA LEU A 12 17.86 -13.41 -37.76
C LEU A 12 18.34 -12.04 -38.28
N LEU A 13 17.71 -10.99 -37.74
CA LEU A 13 18.41 -9.77 -37.30
C LEU A 13 17.71 -9.17 -36.07
N LEU A 14 17.72 -9.93 -34.98
CA LEU A 14 17.62 -9.39 -33.61
C LEU A 14 19.01 -8.86 -33.24
N ALA A 15 19.37 -7.67 -33.75
CA ALA A 15 20.54 -6.95 -33.32
C ALA A 15 20.10 -5.77 -32.45
N GLY A 16 20.55 -5.83 -31.20
CA GLY A 16 20.32 -4.92 -30.09
C GLY A 16 20.02 -3.46 -30.42
N LEU A 17 18.80 -3.04 -30.06
CA LEU A 17 18.67 -1.77 -29.35
C LEU A 17 18.98 -2.04 -27.88
N CYS A 18 20.26 -1.91 -27.51
CA CYS A 18 20.58 -1.53 -26.14
C CYS A 18 20.04 -0.11 -25.93
N LEU A 19 18.79 -0.03 -25.47
CA LEU A 19 18.30 1.21 -24.86
C LEU A 19 19.22 1.51 -23.68
N PRO A 20 19.72 2.75 -23.54
CA PRO A 20 20.59 3.12 -22.43
C PRO A 20 19.77 3.08 -21.14
N GLY A 21 19.78 1.93 -20.46
CA GLY A 21 19.15 1.72 -19.15
C GLY A 21 19.74 2.56 -18.01
N GLY A 22 20.56 3.56 -18.32
CA GLY A 22 21.19 4.48 -17.37
C GLY A 22 20.46 5.81 -17.17
N VAL A 23 19.71 6.30 -18.16
CA VAL A 23 19.14 7.68 -18.11
C VAL A 23 17.78 7.70 -17.39
N GLU A 24 16.92 6.70 -17.60
CA GLU A 24 15.62 6.60 -16.90
C GLU A 24 15.82 6.39 -15.38
N ALA A 25 16.86 5.63 -15.00
CA ALA A 25 17.18 5.30 -13.62
C ALA A 25 17.78 6.48 -12.81
N GLN A 26 18.28 7.53 -13.47
CA GLN A 26 18.78 8.74 -12.80
C GLN A 26 17.67 9.78 -12.53
N LYS A 27 16.53 9.67 -13.20
CA LYS A 27 15.49 10.72 -13.22
C LYS A 27 14.73 10.89 -11.89
N HIS A 28 14.84 9.91 -10.99
CA HIS A 28 14.11 9.87 -9.72
C HIS A 28 15.02 9.89 -8.50
N LYS A 29 16.33 10.14 -8.67
CA LYS A 29 17.28 10.24 -7.54
C LYS A 29 17.32 11.62 -6.92
N ASP A 30 16.93 12.65 -7.68
CA ASP A 30 16.98 14.01 -7.18
C ASP A 30 15.80 14.29 -6.24
N VAL A 31 16.12 14.42 -4.96
CA VAL A 31 15.18 14.73 -3.88
C VAL A 31 14.67 16.17 -3.96
N GLU A 32 15.43 17.10 -4.56
CA GLU A 32 15.04 18.52 -4.68
C GLU A 32 13.88 18.73 -5.66
N ASN A 33 13.63 17.74 -6.51
CA ASN A 33 12.59 17.80 -7.52
C ASN A 33 11.27 17.14 -7.11
N ILE A 34 11.17 16.56 -5.91
CA ILE A 34 9.95 15.91 -5.41
C ILE A 34 8.75 16.87 -5.53
N GLY A 35 7.61 16.35 -6.01
CA GLY A 35 6.40 17.12 -6.32
C GLY A 35 6.37 17.70 -7.74
N ARG A 36 7.54 17.90 -8.37
CA ARG A 36 7.67 18.37 -9.76
C ARG A 36 7.98 17.25 -10.76
N ARG A 37 8.34 16.06 -10.27
CA ARG A 37 8.68 14.91 -11.11
C ARG A 37 7.44 14.36 -11.80
N ASP A 38 7.67 13.74 -12.95
CA ASP A 38 6.70 12.85 -13.57
C ASP A 38 7.19 11.41 -13.40
N ILE A 39 6.88 10.84 -12.24
CA ILE A 39 7.23 9.46 -11.87
C ILE A 39 6.40 8.42 -12.63
N ASN A 40 5.33 8.84 -13.31
CA ASN A 40 4.44 7.94 -14.05
C ASN A 40 4.67 8.02 -15.57
N LYS A 41 5.59 8.87 -16.05
CA LYS A 41 5.88 9.01 -17.47
C LYS A 41 6.28 7.68 -18.09
N GLY A 42 5.68 7.33 -19.23
CA GLY A 42 5.99 6.09 -19.94
C GLY A 42 5.43 4.81 -19.28
N SER A 43 4.82 4.92 -18.08
CA SER A 43 4.10 3.80 -17.48
C SER A 43 2.75 3.60 -18.17
N TRP A 44 2.48 2.36 -18.59
CA TRP A 44 1.17 2.01 -19.13
C TRP A 44 0.15 1.79 -18.00
N ASN A 45 -0.98 2.50 -18.08
CA ASN A 45 -2.11 2.39 -17.15
C ASN A 45 -3.41 2.65 -17.92
N LEU A 46 -4.35 1.71 -17.88
CA LEU A 46 -5.63 1.81 -18.57
C LEU A 46 -6.63 2.74 -17.87
N TYR A 47 -6.38 3.08 -16.60
CA TYR A 47 -7.31 3.86 -15.79
C TYR A 47 -6.90 5.34 -15.79
N SER A 48 -7.85 6.23 -16.07
CA SER A 48 -7.66 7.67 -15.82
C SER A 48 -7.58 7.95 -14.31
N LEU A 49 -7.11 9.14 -13.93
CA LEU A 49 -7.02 9.52 -12.52
C LEU A 49 -8.41 9.66 -11.88
N GLU A 50 -9.37 10.18 -12.64
CA GLU A 50 -10.77 10.32 -12.22
C GLU A 50 -11.38 8.95 -11.97
N LYS A 51 -11.14 7.98 -12.87
CA LYS A 51 -11.64 6.62 -12.71
C LYS A 51 -11.01 5.93 -11.50
N GLU A 52 -9.73 6.19 -11.25
CA GLU A 52 -9.01 5.69 -10.09
C GLU A 52 -9.64 6.17 -8.77
N ILE A 53 -9.97 7.46 -8.69
CA ILE A 53 -10.65 8.05 -7.52
C ILE A 53 -12.06 7.46 -7.35
N GLU A 54 -12.79 7.25 -8.44
CA GLU A 54 -14.12 6.64 -8.39
C GLU A 54 -14.07 5.20 -7.84
N ILE A 55 -13.14 4.37 -8.35
CA ILE A 55 -12.92 3.02 -7.85
C ILE A 55 -12.52 3.06 -6.37
N GLY A 56 -11.56 3.93 -6.03
CA GLY A 56 -11.12 4.17 -4.65
C GLY A 56 -12.27 4.43 -3.69
N ARG A 57 -13.20 5.32 -4.08
CA ARG A 57 -14.37 5.68 -3.27
C ARG A 57 -15.30 4.48 -3.04
N GLN A 58 -15.52 3.65 -4.05
CA GLN A 58 -16.35 2.44 -3.92
C GLN A 58 -15.70 1.41 -2.99
N LEU A 59 -14.38 1.22 -3.10
CA LEU A 59 -13.63 0.33 -2.22
C LEU A 59 -13.60 0.84 -0.78
N ALA A 60 -13.39 2.15 -0.60
CA ALA A 60 -13.43 2.81 0.70
C ALA A 60 -14.77 2.56 1.41
N ALA A 61 -15.89 2.71 0.70
CA ALA A 61 -17.22 2.43 1.26
C ALA A 61 -17.36 0.96 1.75
N GLN A 62 -16.77 0.00 1.04
CA GLN A 62 -16.79 -1.42 1.44
C GLN A 62 -15.91 -1.69 2.67
N VAL A 63 -14.70 -1.11 2.70
CA VAL A 63 -13.80 -1.21 3.86
C VAL A 63 -14.47 -0.62 5.09
N GLU A 64 -15.07 0.56 4.97
CA GLU A 64 -15.71 1.25 6.09
C GLU A 64 -16.97 0.55 6.58
N ALA A 65 -17.71 -0.14 5.70
CA ALA A 65 -18.85 -0.95 6.09
C ALA A 65 -18.47 -2.24 6.83
N SER A 66 -17.21 -2.71 6.68
CA SER A 66 -16.73 -3.99 7.22
C SER A 66 -15.66 -3.85 8.31
N SER A 67 -15.25 -2.62 8.65
CA SER A 67 -14.21 -2.33 9.64
C SER A 67 -14.74 -1.52 10.82
N HIS A 68 -14.07 -1.65 11.96
CA HIS A 68 -14.31 -0.81 13.12
C HIS A 68 -13.46 0.46 13.01
N LEU A 69 -14.02 1.54 12.47
CA LEU A 69 -13.32 2.82 12.43
C LEU A 69 -13.17 3.38 13.85
N LEU A 70 -11.94 3.71 14.23
CA LEU A 70 -11.70 4.50 15.43
C LEU A 70 -12.26 5.90 15.19
N ARG A 71 -13.14 6.37 16.10
CA ARG A 71 -13.72 7.72 16.03
C ARG A 71 -13.20 8.56 17.19
N ASP A 72 -11.91 8.88 17.16
CA ASP A 72 -11.27 9.74 18.16
C ASP A 72 -10.50 10.87 17.49
N SER A 73 -10.96 12.10 17.70
CA SER A 73 -10.40 13.29 17.05
C SER A 73 -8.93 13.56 17.37
N ARG A 74 -8.41 13.05 18.50
CA ARG A 74 -6.99 13.20 18.87
C ARG A 74 -6.13 12.30 18.00
N VAL A 75 -6.56 11.06 17.79
CA VAL A 75 -5.84 10.08 16.97
C VAL A 75 -6.01 10.43 15.50
N ASP A 76 -7.24 10.69 15.05
CA ASP A 76 -7.53 11.06 13.66
C ASP A 76 -6.80 12.34 13.26
N GLY A 77 -6.80 13.36 14.12
CA GLY A 77 -6.09 14.62 13.88
C GLY A 77 -4.59 14.40 13.71
N TYR A 78 -3.95 13.66 14.62
CA TYR A 78 -2.53 13.34 14.53
C TYR A 78 -2.18 12.57 13.26
N VAL A 79 -2.88 11.48 12.97
CA VAL A 79 -2.57 10.64 11.80
C VAL A 79 -2.83 11.43 10.51
N ASN A 80 -3.88 12.25 10.45
CA ASN A 80 -4.10 13.15 9.34
C ASN A 80 -2.95 14.15 9.18
N ASP A 81 -2.54 14.85 10.24
CA ASP A 81 -1.46 15.84 10.17
C ASP A 81 -0.14 15.21 9.67
N LEU A 82 0.20 14.03 10.16
CA LEU A 82 1.36 13.26 9.73
C LEU A 82 1.27 12.90 8.24
N VAL A 83 0.16 12.31 7.79
CA VAL A 83 -0.02 11.94 6.39
C VAL A 83 -0.04 13.16 5.48
N GLN A 84 -0.73 14.24 5.85
CA GLN A 84 -0.75 15.46 5.04
C GLN A 84 0.65 16.08 4.97
N ASN A 85 1.47 15.97 6.02
CA ASN A 85 2.86 16.38 5.96
C ASN A 85 3.66 15.58 4.93
N LEU A 86 3.55 14.25 4.95
CA LEU A 86 4.19 13.38 3.98
C LEU A 86 3.71 13.64 2.55
N VAL A 87 2.40 13.81 2.35
CA VAL A 87 1.78 14.08 1.05
C VAL A 87 2.31 15.39 0.45
N ARG A 88 2.43 16.46 1.24
CA ARG A 88 3.01 17.74 0.79
C ARG A 88 4.47 17.62 0.33
N HIS A 89 5.20 16.64 0.86
CA HIS A 89 6.59 16.35 0.54
C HIS A 89 6.73 15.12 -0.36
N SER A 90 5.73 14.84 -1.20
CA SER A 90 5.69 13.69 -2.11
C SER A 90 5.32 14.09 -3.55
N ASP A 91 5.41 13.13 -4.49
CA ASP A 91 4.92 13.31 -5.87
C ASP A 91 3.40 13.10 -6.02
N ALA A 92 2.62 13.17 -4.94
CA ALA A 92 1.18 12.94 -4.95
C ALA A 92 0.44 13.92 -5.87
N ARG A 93 -0.52 13.38 -6.64
CA ARG A 93 -1.39 14.14 -7.57
C ARG A 93 -2.87 14.05 -7.21
N VAL A 94 -3.19 13.36 -6.12
CA VAL A 94 -4.56 13.16 -5.63
C VAL A 94 -4.64 13.59 -4.17
N PRO A 95 -5.81 14.07 -3.70
CA PRO A 95 -6.01 14.31 -2.28
C PRO A 95 -5.98 12.99 -1.51
N PHE A 96 -5.42 13.01 -0.30
CA PHE A 96 -5.45 11.86 0.59
C PHE A 96 -6.54 12.01 1.65
N THR A 97 -7.36 10.97 1.77
CA THR A 97 -8.34 10.81 2.86
C THR A 97 -7.85 9.71 3.77
N VAL A 98 -7.63 10.03 5.04
CA VAL A 98 -7.06 9.10 6.02
C VAL A 98 -8.09 8.73 7.07
N LYS A 99 -8.13 7.45 7.43
CA LYS A 99 -8.97 6.94 8.52
C LYS A 99 -8.20 5.93 9.37
N VAL A 100 -8.51 5.91 10.66
CA VAL A 100 -7.92 4.96 11.60
C VAL A 100 -8.88 3.81 11.84
N ILE A 101 -8.38 2.58 11.75
CA ILE A 101 -9.13 1.36 12.06
C ILE A 101 -8.68 0.87 13.43
N ASP A 102 -9.64 0.62 14.33
CA ASP A 102 -9.36 -0.02 15.61
C ASP A 102 -9.10 -1.52 15.38
N SER A 103 -7.83 -1.89 15.42
CA SER A 103 -7.37 -3.24 15.16
C SER A 103 -5.96 -3.43 15.71
N ASP A 104 -5.77 -4.54 16.41
CA ASP A 104 -4.47 -4.97 16.94
C ASP A 104 -3.49 -5.49 15.86
N ASP A 105 -3.91 -5.51 14.59
CA ASP A 105 -3.05 -5.88 13.46
C ASP A 105 -2.03 -4.77 13.16
N PHE A 106 -0.82 -5.17 12.77
CA PHE A 106 0.25 -4.24 12.41
C PHE A 106 0.14 -3.90 10.93
N ASN A 107 -0.86 -3.10 10.56
CA ASN A 107 -1.18 -2.85 9.16
C ASN A 107 -1.50 -1.38 8.84
N ALA A 108 -1.12 -0.98 7.63
CA ALA A 108 -1.67 0.18 6.94
C ALA A 108 -1.79 -0.19 5.46
N PHE A 109 -2.76 0.40 4.77
CA PHE A 109 -2.91 0.18 3.35
C PHE A 109 -3.54 1.39 2.68
N ALA A 110 -3.16 1.62 1.43
CA ALA A 110 -3.80 2.61 0.59
C ALA A 110 -4.60 1.99 -0.57
N LEU A 111 -5.77 2.55 -0.81
CA LEU A 111 -6.62 2.25 -1.96
C LEU A 111 -6.35 3.27 -3.08
N PRO A 112 -6.71 2.92 -4.33
CA PRO A 112 -6.55 3.85 -5.45
C PRO A 112 -7.23 5.20 -5.16
N GLY A 113 -6.65 6.30 -5.64
CA GLY A 113 -7.24 7.63 -5.46
C GLY A 113 -7.05 8.26 -4.09
N GLY A 114 -6.16 7.72 -3.24
CA GLY A 114 -5.70 8.40 -2.02
C GLY A 114 -6.48 8.08 -0.75
N PHE A 115 -7.23 6.99 -0.69
CA PHE A 115 -7.87 6.55 0.56
C PHE A 115 -6.91 5.67 1.35
N LEU A 116 -6.44 6.13 2.49
CA LEU A 116 -5.41 5.47 3.30
C LEU A 116 -5.98 5.09 4.67
N TYR A 117 -5.75 3.85 5.08
CA TYR A 117 -6.22 3.31 6.35
C TYR A 117 -5.02 2.88 7.21
N VAL A 118 -5.06 3.26 8.48
CA VAL A 118 -4.01 2.97 9.47
C VAL A 118 -4.62 2.20 10.63
N HIS A 119 -4.07 1.03 10.98
CA HIS A 119 -4.54 0.28 12.13
C HIS A 119 -3.90 0.83 13.42
N THR A 120 -4.65 0.83 14.52
CA THR A 120 -4.15 1.23 15.85
C THR A 120 -2.93 0.41 16.28
N GLY A 121 -2.90 -0.90 15.96
CA GLY A 121 -1.78 -1.78 16.22
C GLY A 121 -0.47 -1.34 15.57
N LEU A 122 -0.52 -0.76 14.36
CA LEU A 122 0.67 -0.21 13.71
C LEU A 122 1.23 0.99 14.47
N ILE A 123 0.36 1.90 14.93
CA ILE A 123 0.77 3.09 15.70
C ILE A 123 1.42 2.67 17.03
N LEU A 124 0.91 1.62 17.66
CA LEU A 124 1.43 1.09 18.92
C LEU A 124 2.77 0.36 18.75
N GLU A 125 2.96 -0.36 17.64
CA GLU A 125 4.17 -1.11 17.32
C GLU A 125 5.34 -0.22 16.87
N ALA A 126 5.05 0.94 16.27
CA ALA A 126 6.07 1.95 16.01
C ALA A 126 6.72 2.42 17.33
N GLN A 127 8.05 2.43 17.38
CA GLN A 127 8.84 2.92 18.50
C GLN A 127 9.11 4.43 18.40
N THR A 128 9.08 4.98 17.19
CA THR A 128 9.29 6.39 16.92
C THR A 128 8.32 6.89 15.85
N GLU A 129 8.09 8.21 15.79
CA GLU A 129 7.26 8.79 14.73
C GLU A 129 7.86 8.56 13.34
N ALA A 130 9.19 8.57 13.20
CA ALA A 130 9.88 8.34 11.93
C ALA A 130 9.62 6.94 11.36
N GLU A 131 9.48 5.92 12.21
CA GLU A 131 9.11 4.57 11.77
C GLU A 131 7.69 4.54 11.19
N LEU A 132 6.73 5.13 11.91
CA LEU A 132 5.36 5.25 11.42
C LEU A 132 5.32 6.07 10.13
N ALA A 133 6.04 7.18 10.08
CA ALA A 133 6.15 8.03 8.91
C ALA A 133 6.73 7.27 7.71
N GLY A 134 7.74 6.43 7.93
CA GLY A 134 8.33 5.57 6.90
C GLY A 134 7.32 4.59 6.29
N VAL A 135 6.53 3.92 7.12
CA VAL A 135 5.47 3.00 6.64
C VAL A 135 4.38 3.76 5.88
N LEU A 136 3.94 4.90 6.39
CA LEU A 136 2.93 5.72 5.71
C LEU A 136 3.45 6.32 4.40
N ALA A 137 4.73 6.71 4.35
CA ALA A 137 5.37 7.20 3.14
C ALA A 137 5.45 6.11 2.06
N HIS A 138 5.67 4.85 2.44
CA HIS A 138 5.61 3.69 1.55
C HIS A 138 4.20 3.51 0.95
N GLU A 139 3.15 3.59 1.77
CA GLU A 139 1.76 3.53 1.29
C GLU A 139 1.39 4.70 0.36
N ILE A 140 1.83 5.92 0.71
CA ILE A 140 1.69 7.08 -0.16
C ILE A 140 2.41 6.83 -1.49
N ALA A 141 3.61 6.24 -1.47
CA ALA A 141 4.35 5.90 -2.67
C ALA A 141 3.57 4.96 -3.60
N HIS A 142 2.89 3.94 -3.06
CA HIS A 142 2.02 3.07 -3.87
C HIS A 142 0.92 3.84 -4.62
N VAL A 143 0.29 4.82 -3.96
CA VAL A 143 -0.74 5.66 -4.59
C VAL A 143 -0.11 6.62 -5.60
N THR A 144 0.99 7.30 -5.26
CA THR A 144 1.65 8.27 -6.16
C THR A 144 2.13 7.59 -7.44
N ALA A 145 2.70 6.39 -7.34
CA ALA A 145 3.15 5.57 -8.47
C ALA A 145 2.02 4.75 -9.09
N ARG A 146 0.78 4.91 -8.63
CA ARG A 146 -0.44 4.30 -9.17
C ARG A 146 -0.32 2.77 -9.31
N HIS A 147 0.35 2.12 -8.37
CA HIS A 147 0.70 0.70 -8.45
C HIS A 147 -0.54 -0.19 -8.59
N ALA A 148 -1.61 0.14 -7.86
CA ALA A 148 -2.85 -0.62 -7.84
C ALA A 148 -3.50 -0.67 -9.24
N THR A 149 -3.70 0.47 -9.90
CA THR A 149 -4.31 0.56 -11.24
C THR A 149 -3.38 0.10 -12.36
N LYS A 150 -2.06 0.34 -12.25
CA LYS A 150 -1.07 -0.26 -13.16
C LYS A 150 -1.12 -1.80 -13.09
N GLN A 151 -1.28 -2.35 -11.89
CA GLN A 151 -1.40 -3.80 -11.70
C GLN A 151 -2.71 -4.36 -12.25
N ALA A 152 -3.83 -3.72 -11.97
CA ALA A 152 -5.12 -4.12 -12.55
C ALA A 152 -5.08 -4.06 -14.08
N SER A 153 -4.46 -3.02 -14.65
CA SER A 153 -4.28 -2.90 -16.10
C SER A 153 -3.53 -4.11 -16.67
N LYS A 154 -2.43 -4.52 -16.02
CA LYS A 154 -1.67 -5.71 -16.40
C LYS A 154 -2.54 -6.97 -16.34
N ALA A 155 -3.32 -7.14 -15.28
CA ALA A 155 -4.22 -8.29 -15.12
C ALA A 155 -5.28 -8.34 -16.23
N THR A 156 -5.91 -7.21 -16.57
CA THR A 156 -6.85 -7.11 -17.69
C THR A 156 -6.19 -7.49 -19.02
N LEU A 157 -4.98 -7.01 -19.28
CA LEU A 157 -4.23 -7.36 -20.48
C LEU A 157 -3.91 -8.86 -20.55
N PHE A 158 -3.45 -9.47 -19.44
CA PHE A 158 -3.21 -10.91 -19.38
C PHE A 158 -4.50 -11.70 -19.62
N GLN A 159 -5.63 -11.26 -19.06
CA GLN A 159 -6.92 -11.87 -19.32
C GLN A 159 -7.25 -11.81 -20.81
N TRP A 160 -7.07 -10.67 -21.47
CA TRP A 160 -7.32 -10.50 -22.91
C TRP A 160 -6.39 -11.39 -23.76
N LEU A 161 -5.11 -11.47 -23.42
CA LEU A 161 -4.12 -12.31 -24.13
C LEU A 161 -4.31 -13.81 -23.87
N SER A 162 -4.91 -14.18 -22.73
CA SER A 162 -5.21 -15.56 -22.38
C SER A 162 -6.50 -16.08 -23.03
N LEU A 163 -7.33 -15.19 -23.60
CA LEU A 163 -8.45 -15.62 -24.43
C LEU A 163 -7.88 -16.26 -25.69
N PRO A 164 -8.20 -17.53 -26.00
CA PRO A 164 -7.75 -18.14 -27.23
C PRO A 164 -8.24 -17.29 -28.41
N LEU A 165 -7.32 -16.91 -29.30
CA LEU A 165 -7.57 -16.17 -30.55
C LEU A 165 -8.54 -16.88 -31.53
N ILE A 166 -9.23 -17.93 -31.09
CA ILE A 166 -10.23 -18.71 -31.83
C ILE A 166 -11.48 -17.88 -32.15
N PHE A 167 -11.65 -16.68 -31.56
CA PHE A 167 -12.73 -15.76 -31.90
C PHE A 167 -12.42 -14.75 -33.01
N VAL A 168 -11.34 -14.94 -33.80
CA VAL A 168 -11.17 -14.22 -35.07
C VAL A 168 -12.09 -14.87 -36.13
N GLY A 169 -13.40 -14.61 -36.03
CA GLY A 169 -14.35 -15.00 -37.08
C GLY A 169 -15.76 -15.34 -36.60
N GLY A 170 -16.53 -14.35 -36.12
CA GLY A 170 -17.99 -14.50 -36.03
C GLY A 170 -18.70 -13.57 -35.03
N PRO A 171 -20.02 -13.34 -35.20
CA PRO A 171 -20.82 -12.41 -34.37
C PRO A 171 -20.94 -12.80 -32.88
N VAL A 172 -20.39 -13.96 -32.48
CA VAL A 172 -20.36 -14.44 -31.08
C VAL A 172 -19.29 -13.70 -30.23
N GLY A 173 -18.33 -13.02 -30.85
CA GLY A 173 -17.24 -12.31 -30.15
C GLY A 173 -17.65 -11.07 -29.32
N TYR A 174 -18.89 -10.58 -29.46
CA TYR A 174 -19.36 -9.37 -28.77
C TYR A 174 -19.94 -9.63 -27.36
N GLY A 175 -20.10 -10.89 -26.95
CA GLY A 175 -20.80 -11.25 -25.70
C GLY A 175 -19.99 -11.13 -24.40
N ILE A 176 -18.67 -10.96 -24.47
CA ILE A 176 -17.80 -11.06 -23.27
C ILE A 176 -17.66 -9.71 -22.53
N GLN A 177 -18.09 -8.59 -23.11
CA GLN A 177 -17.86 -7.26 -22.51
C GLN A 177 -18.76 -6.92 -21.30
N GLN A 178 -19.84 -7.66 -21.05
CA GLN A 178 -20.84 -7.28 -20.03
C GLN A 178 -20.74 -8.04 -18.69
N ALA A 179 -19.78 -8.96 -18.53
CA ALA A 179 -19.65 -9.77 -17.32
C ALA A 179 -18.43 -9.42 -16.44
N VAL A 180 -17.85 -8.22 -16.58
CA VAL A 180 -16.90 -7.71 -15.58
C VAL A 180 -17.72 -7.07 -14.45
N GLY A 181 -18.38 -7.93 -13.66
CA GLY A 181 -19.09 -7.51 -12.47
C GLY A 181 -18.16 -6.76 -11.51
N LEU A 182 -18.77 -5.94 -10.66
CA LEU A 182 -18.21 -5.17 -9.54
C LEU A 182 -17.52 -6.04 -8.46
N ALA A 183 -16.87 -7.15 -8.84
CA ALA A 183 -15.98 -7.87 -7.95
C ALA A 183 -14.70 -7.05 -7.85
N VAL A 184 -14.41 -6.54 -6.66
CA VAL A 184 -13.12 -5.93 -6.33
C VAL A 184 -12.03 -6.90 -6.77
N PRO A 185 -11.23 -6.57 -7.80
CA PRO A 185 -10.15 -7.44 -8.23
C PRO A 185 -9.18 -7.61 -7.06
N LEU A 186 -9.08 -8.81 -6.49
CA LEU A 186 -8.04 -9.15 -5.51
C LEU A 186 -6.63 -8.83 -6.03
N SER A 187 -6.48 -8.64 -7.35
CA SER A 187 -5.27 -8.15 -8.01
C SER A 187 -4.83 -6.74 -7.58
N PHE A 188 -5.70 -5.93 -6.95
CA PHE A 188 -5.31 -4.62 -6.42
C PHE A 188 -4.50 -4.70 -5.12
N LEU A 189 -4.55 -5.84 -4.41
CA LEU A 189 -4.03 -5.96 -3.03
C LEU A 189 -2.68 -6.68 -2.93
N LYS A 190 -2.07 -7.12 -4.04
CA LYS A 190 -0.81 -7.86 -4.01
C LYS A 190 0.20 -7.31 -4.99
N PHE A 191 1.13 -6.49 -4.52
CA PHE A 191 2.06 -5.84 -5.43
C PHE A 191 3.19 -6.76 -5.91
N GLN A 192 3.65 -6.51 -7.13
CA GLN A 192 4.82 -7.19 -7.68
C GLN A 192 6.10 -6.67 -7.03
N ARG A 193 7.16 -7.49 -6.98
CA ARG A 193 8.47 -7.09 -6.42
C ARG A 193 9.04 -5.79 -7.00
N GLY A 194 8.71 -5.46 -8.25
CA GLY A 194 9.10 -4.18 -8.87
C GLY A 194 8.42 -2.98 -8.22
N ALA A 195 7.11 -3.08 -7.97
CA ALA A 195 6.32 -2.03 -7.32
C ALA A 195 6.74 -1.82 -5.86
N GLU A 196 7.02 -2.90 -5.12
CA GLU A 196 7.56 -2.80 -3.75
C GLU A 196 8.90 -2.04 -3.71
N ARG A 197 9.80 -2.33 -4.66
CA ARG A 197 11.10 -1.63 -4.73
C ARG A 197 10.96 -0.15 -5.08
N GLU A 198 10.04 0.17 -5.98
CA GLU A 198 9.74 1.56 -6.34
C GLU A 198 9.11 2.30 -5.17
N ALA A 199 8.16 1.67 -4.47
CA ALA A 199 7.53 2.21 -3.27
C ALA A 199 8.51 2.42 -2.12
N ASP A 200 9.40 1.45 -1.86
CA ASP A 200 10.48 1.58 -0.87
C ASP A 200 11.35 2.82 -1.19
N PHE A 201 11.78 2.96 -2.44
CA PHE A 201 12.69 4.04 -2.85
C PHE A 201 12.03 5.42 -2.83
N LEU A 202 10.77 5.53 -3.29
CA LEU A 202 10.01 6.77 -3.23
C LEU A 202 9.60 7.12 -1.79
N GLY A 203 9.16 6.13 -1.02
CA GLY A 203 8.78 6.31 0.39
C GLY A 203 9.93 6.83 1.25
N LEU A 204 11.14 6.28 1.08
CA LEU A 204 12.34 6.80 1.73
C LEU A 204 12.61 8.27 1.37
N GLN A 205 12.47 8.63 0.10
CA GLN A 205 12.63 10.01 -0.35
C GLN A 205 11.56 10.94 0.23
N TYR A 206 10.31 10.50 0.30
CA TYR A 206 9.21 11.31 0.85
C TYR A 206 9.38 11.53 2.36
N ALA A 207 9.74 10.48 3.10
CA ALA A 207 10.05 10.58 4.53
C ALA A 207 11.23 11.54 4.78
N TYR A 208 12.32 11.38 4.02
CA TYR A 208 13.49 12.27 4.06
C TYR A 208 13.12 13.72 3.74
N HIS A 209 12.36 13.94 2.66
CA HIS A 209 11.97 15.28 2.23
C HIS A 209 11.03 15.95 3.24
N ALA A 210 10.19 15.16 3.95
CA ALA A 210 9.39 15.62 5.08
C ALA A 210 10.19 15.86 6.37
N GLY A 211 11.49 15.55 6.40
CA GLY A 211 12.40 15.80 7.52
C GLY A 211 12.65 14.59 8.43
N TYR A 212 12.02 13.45 8.19
CA TYR A 212 12.19 12.24 9.00
C TYR A 212 13.49 11.51 8.71
N ASP A 213 13.96 10.76 9.71
CA ASP A 213 15.10 9.87 9.55
C ASP A 213 14.76 8.75 8.55
N PRO A 214 15.43 8.68 7.38
CA PRO A 214 15.13 7.67 6.39
C PRO A 214 15.57 6.25 6.82
N VAL A 215 16.42 6.12 7.84
CA VAL A 215 16.84 4.82 8.40
C VAL A 215 15.70 4.16 9.16
N ALA A 216 14.76 4.94 9.72
CA ALA A 216 13.69 4.43 10.57
C ALA A 216 12.80 3.37 9.89
N LEU A 217 12.52 3.48 8.59
CA LEU A 217 11.78 2.43 7.86
C LEU A 217 12.56 1.11 7.84
N VAL A 218 13.89 1.18 7.70
CA VAL A 218 14.75 -0.01 7.72
C VAL A 218 14.72 -0.65 9.11
N ASP A 219 14.87 0.15 10.17
CA ASP A 219 14.85 -0.31 11.55
C ASP A 219 13.51 -0.97 11.92
N PHE A 220 12.40 -0.35 11.51
CA PHE A 220 11.06 -0.90 11.69
C PHE A 220 10.93 -2.28 11.01
N LEU A 221 11.32 -2.36 9.74
CA LEU A 221 11.24 -3.58 8.95
C LEU A 221 12.17 -4.70 9.48
N GLU A 222 13.37 -4.37 9.93
CA GLU A 222 14.30 -5.30 10.57
C GLU A 222 13.73 -5.85 11.88
N ARG A 223 13.13 -4.99 12.71
CA ARG A 223 12.48 -5.40 13.95
C ARG A 223 11.28 -6.31 13.70
N LEU A 224 10.46 -6.00 12.70
CA LEU A 224 9.31 -6.84 12.37
C LEU A 224 9.71 -8.22 11.86
N LYS A 225 10.82 -8.32 11.11
CA LYS A 225 11.33 -9.62 10.62
C LYS A 225 11.53 -10.62 11.76
N ASP A 226 11.97 -10.16 12.92
CA ASP A 226 12.29 -11.04 14.05
C ASP A 226 11.07 -11.35 14.94
N LYS A 227 9.94 -10.64 14.73
CA LYS A 227 8.66 -10.78 15.45
C LYS A 227 7.62 -11.67 14.75
N ASP A 228 7.91 -12.24 13.57
CA ASP A 228 6.95 -13.02 12.75
C ASP A 228 6.63 -14.44 13.29
N LYS A 229 6.45 -14.58 14.61
CA LYS A 229 6.12 -15.86 15.26
C LYS A 229 4.61 -16.05 15.48
N GLU A 230 3.82 -14.98 15.45
CA GLU A 230 2.41 -14.99 15.87
C GLU A 230 1.41 -14.69 14.74
N GLY A 231 1.87 -14.53 13.49
CA GLY A 231 0.99 -14.27 12.34
C GLY A 231 0.30 -12.90 12.33
N ARG A 232 0.52 -12.04 13.34
CA ARG A 232 0.07 -10.64 13.37
C ARG A 232 0.69 -9.79 12.26
N LEU A 233 1.81 -10.25 11.70
CA LEU A 233 2.49 -9.70 10.54
C LEU A 233 2.05 -10.32 9.21
N ALA A 234 1.28 -11.43 9.26
CA ALA A 234 0.87 -12.14 8.05
C ALA A 234 0.05 -11.25 7.13
N LYS A 235 -0.78 -10.34 7.65
CA LYS A 235 -1.54 -9.39 6.82
C LYS A 235 -0.63 -8.39 6.12
N LEU A 236 0.26 -7.72 6.86
CA LEU A 236 1.24 -6.77 6.32
C LEU A 236 2.13 -7.43 5.26
N PHE A 237 2.66 -8.63 5.53
CA PHE A 237 3.54 -9.34 4.59
C PHE A 237 2.78 -10.08 3.48
N SER A 238 1.47 -10.31 3.61
CA SER A 238 0.66 -10.88 2.54
C SER A 238 0.44 -9.90 1.39
N THR A 239 0.34 -8.60 1.70
CA THR A 239 0.18 -7.52 0.73
C THR A 239 1.54 -6.94 0.32
N HIS A 240 2.50 -6.88 1.26
CA HIS A 240 3.87 -6.38 1.05
C HIS A 240 4.93 -7.44 1.45
N PRO A 241 5.24 -8.41 0.58
CA PRO A 241 6.20 -9.46 0.91
C PRO A 241 7.56 -8.90 1.32
N MET A 242 7.95 -9.18 2.56
CA MET A 242 9.23 -8.76 3.09
C MET A 242 10.36 -9.66 2.60
N THR A 243 11.46 -9.06 2.14
CA THR A 243 12.64 -9.82 1.67
C THR A 243 13.92 -9.16 2.13
N LYS A 244 14.98 -9.95 2.35
CA LYS A 244 16.33 -9.43 2.65
C LYS A 244 16.85 -8.47 1.56
N ASP A 245 16.35 -8.59 0.32
CA ASP A 245 16.67 -7.70 -0.80
C ASP A 245 16.10 -6.29 -0.59
N ARG A 246 14.93 -6.14 0.04
CA ARG A 246 14.31 -4.83 0.32
C ARG A 246 15.14 -4.01 1.30
N ILE A 247 15.51 -4.57 2.45
CA ILE A 247 16.39 -3.93 3.46
C ILE A 247 17.68 -3.44 2.83
N ARG A 248 18.39 -4.34 2.13
CA ARG A 248 19.67 -4.02 1.50
C ARG A 248 19.55 -2.87 0.49
N ARG A 249 18.45 -2.85 -0.28
CA ARG A 249 18.20 -1.81 -1.28
C ARG A 249 17.78 -0.49 -0.64
N ALA A 250 16.98 -0.53 0.42
CA ALA A 250 16.63 0.64 1.20
C ALA A 250 17.90 1.31 1.75
N GLN A 251 18.77 0.54 2.43
CA GLN A 251 20.07 1.01 2.92
C GLN A 251 20.95 1.59 1.80
N LYS A 252 21.00 0.92 0.65
CA LYS A 252 21.72 1.41 -0.53
C LYS A 252 21.12 2.70 -1.08
N GLY A 253 19.78 2.80 -1.13
CA GLY A 253 19.05 3.98 -1.59
C GLY A 253 19.32 5.19 -0.70
N ILE A 254 19.33 5.00 0.62
CA ILE A 254 19.71 6.02 1.59
C ILE A 254 21.12 6.52 1.29
N ALA A 255 22.10 5.61 1.18
CA ALA A 255 23.50 5.97 0.95
C ALA A 255 23.77 6.66 -0.40
N GLU A 256 23.02 6.30 -1.46
CA GLU A 256 23.28 6.82 -2.81
C GLU A 256 22.43 8.03 -3.20
N ALA A 257 21.24 8.20 -2.63
CA ALA A 257 20.25 9.17 -3.10
C ALA A 257 19.89 10.25 -2.07
N LEU A 258 20.20 10.05 -0.79
CA LEU A 258 19.83 10.97 0.26
C LEU A 258 21.08 11.64 0.85
N PRO A 259 21.30 12.95 0.61
CA PRO A 259 22.36 13.69 1.26
C PRO A 259 22.19 13.68 2.77
N SER A 260 23.29 13.51 3.52
CA SER A 260 23.25 13.59 4.99
C SER A 260 22.82 14.98 5.46
N ARG A 261 21.93 15.04 6.45
CA ARG A 261 21.55 16.26 7.18
C ARG A 261 22.18 16.26 8.57
N GLU A 262 22.30 17.45 9.17
CA GLU A 262 22.76 17.60 10.56
C GLU A 262 21.78 16.96 11.54
N GLU A 263 20.48 17.10 11.27
CA GLU A 263 19.40 16.64 12.14
C GLU A 263 18.28 15.98 11.33
N TYR A 264 17.63 14.99 11.95
CA TYR A 264 16.43 14.33 11.45
C TYR A 264 15.36 14.30 12.53
N VAL A 265 14.10 14.36 12.11
CA VAL A 265 12.97 14.08 13.01
C VAL A 265 12.92 12.58 13.25
N VAL A 266 13.15 12.17 14.50
CA VAL A 266 13.05 10.76 14.93
C VAL A 266 11.70 10.51 15.59
N SER A 267 11.34 11.28 16.61
CA SER A 267 10.03 11.19 17.28
C SER A 267 9.54 12.57 17.70
N THR A 268 8.23 12.71 17.90
CA THR A 268 7.62 13.95 18.40
C THR A 268 6.85 13.70 19.69
N SER A 269 6.70 14.77 20.48
CA SER A 269 5.84 14.71 21.67
C SER A 269 4.38 14.40 21.34
N GLN A 270 3.90 14.71 20.13
CA GLN A 270 2.54 14.42 19.70
C GLN A 270 2.33 12.92 19.49
N PHE A 271 3.28 12.26 18.80
CA PHE A 271 3.28 10.81 18.64
C PHE A 271 3.25 10.10 19.99
N GLU A 272 4.15 10.46 20.92
CA GLU A 272 4.20 9.81 22.24
C GLU A 272 2.89 10.01 23.03
N ARG A 273 2.26 11.19 22.94
CA ARG A 273 0.94 11.43 23.58
C ARG A 273 -0.16 10.56 22.98
N VAL A 274 -0.20 10.43 21.66
CA VAL A 274 -1.21 9.60 20.96
C VAL A 274 -0.98 8.13 21.25
N ARG A 275 0.26 7.65 21.17
CA ARG A 275 0.63 6.28 21.51
C ARG A 275 0.29 5.95 22.96
N GLY A 276 0.65 6.81 23.91
CA GLY A 276 0.29 6.66 25.32
C GLY A 276 -1.21 6.76 25.61
N TYR A 277 -1.97 7.46 24.76
CA TYR A 277 -3.44 7.47 24.82
C TYR A 277 -4.03 6.15 24.31
N LEU A 278 -3.58 5.66 23.15
CA LEU A 278 -4.01 4.38 22.59
C LEU A 278 -3.70 3.20 23.53
N LEU A 279 -2.52 3.18 24.17
CA LEU A 279 -2.18 2.16 25.17
C LEU A 279 -3.17 2.14 26.33
N ARG A 280 -3.59 3.32 26.82
CA ARG A 280 -4.58 3.41 27.90
C ARG A 280 -5.97 2.96 27.44
N LEU A 281 -6.36 3.26 26.21
CA LEU A 281 -7.61 2.75 25.64
C LEU A 281 -7.61 1.23 25.53
N GLN A 282 -6.51 0.63 25.06
CA GLN A 282 -6.36 -0.82 24.95
C GLN A 282 -6.36 -1.52 26.32
N GLN A 283 -5.71 -0.92 27.32
CA GLN A 283 -5.77 -1.43 28.69
C GLN A 283 -7.17 -1.32 29.28
N ALA A 284 -7.86 -0.19 29.05
CA ALA A 284 -9.23 -0.01 29.53
C ALA A 284 -10.18 -1.02 28.88
N SER A 285 -10.06 -1.28 27.58
CA SER A 285 -10.91 -2.29 26.90
C SER A 285 -10.63 -3.70 27.41
N GLN A 286 -9.38 -4.06 27.71
CA GLN A 286 -9.02 -5.35 28.30
C GLN A 286 -9.54 -5.52 29.73
N ILE A 287 -9.60 -4.44 30.53
CA ILE A 287 -10.18 -4.48 31.89
C ILE A 287 -11.71 -4.63 31.83
N TYR A 288 -12.36 -4.07 30.81
CA TYR A 288 -13.81 -4.12 30.62
C TYR A 288 -14.29 -5.30 29.75
N GLU A 289 -13.40 -6.20 29.34
CA GLU A 289 -13.80 -7.47 28.75
C GLU A 289 -14.64 -8.21 29.80
N PRO A 290 -15.96 -8.37 29.63
CA PRO A 290 -16.78 -8.93 30.69
C PRO A 290 -16.30 -10.36 30.89
N GLN A 291 -15.63 -10.63 32.01
CA GLN A 291 -15.76 -11.95 32.63
C GLN A 291 -17.25 -12.25 32.58
N ALA A 292 -17.65 -13.35 31.93
CA ALA A 292 -19.05 -13.70 31.75
C ALA A 292 -19.73 -13.70 33.12
N VAL A 293 -20.29 -12.56 33.52
CA VAL A 293 -21.10 -12.43 34.71
C VAL A 293 -22.31 -13.26 34.33
N PRO A 294 -22.59 -14.38 35.01
CA PRO A 294 -23.75 -15.18 34.69
C PRO A 294 -24.94 -14.24 34.72
N GLY A 295 -25.64 -14.11 33.58
CA GLY A 295 -26.90 -13.38 33.55
C GLY A 295 -27.82 -13.89 34.65
N PRO A 296 -28.80 -13.10 35.11
CA PRO A 296 -29.68 -13.47 36.22
C PRO A 296 -30.23 -14.89 36.00
N GLN A 297 -29.80 -15.84 36.85
CA GLN A 297 -30.24 -17.22 36.79
C GLN A 297 -31.59 -17.34 37.47
N LEU A 298 -32.65 -17.62 36.69
CA LEU A 298 -33.97 -17.88 37.23
C LEU A 298 -34.05 -19.33 37.70
N ARG A 299 -34.23 -19.53 39.01
CA ARG A 299 -34.54 -20.85 39.59
C ARG A 299 -36.00 -21.19 39.28
N ARG A 300 -36.25 -22.05 38.30
CA ARG A 300 -37.60 -22.54 38.01
C ARG A 300 -38.01 -23.49 39.14
N ARG A 301 -39.13 -23.19 39.81
CA ARG A 301 -39.73 -24.08 40.82
C ARG A 301 -40.12 -25.38 40.12
N THR A 302 -39.52 -26.50 40.51
CA THR A 302 -40.00 -27.82 40.13
C THR A 302 -41.40 -27.98 40.71
N GLN A 303 -42.42 -28.14 39.87
CA GLN A 303 -43.68 -28.70 40.32
C GLN A 303 -43.40 -30.18 40.57
N GLU A 304 -43.32 -30.55 41.85
CA GLU A 304 -43.60 -31.93 42.26
C GLU A 304 -45.03 -32.22 41.78
N LEU A 305 -45.14 -33.10 40.79
CA LEU A 305 -46.40 -33.75 40.47
C LEU A 305 -46.57 -34.83 41.53
N ASP A 306 -47.27 -34.49 42.60
CA ASP A 306 -47.90 -35.48 43.46
C ASP A 306 -49.08 -36.10 42.68
N GLU A 307 -48.95 -37.41 42.47
CA GLU A 307 -49.95 -38.44 42.10
C GLU A 307 -50.63 -38.37 40.72
#